data_AF-A0A3D2DP93-F1
#
_entry.id   AF-A0A3D2DP93-F1
#
_cell.length_a   1.000
_cell.length_b   1.000
_cell.length_c   1.000
_cell.angle_alpha   90.00
_cell.angle_beta   90.00
_cell.angle_gamma   90.00
#
_symmetry.space_group_name_H-M   'P 1'
#
loop_
_entity.id
_entity.type
_entity.pdbx_description
1 polymer ?
#
loop_
_entity_poly.entity_id
_entity_poly.type
_entity_poly.pdbx_seq_one_letter_code
_entity_poly.pdbx_strand_id
1 'polypeptide(L)'
;MEIIEGGVTAAKGFKAAGMAAGIKYKNGKKDMAMVFSEKPCVTAGTFTLNRVFAAPVKWDKSIVYSEEGAHAIVVNSGVANA
;
A
#
# COMPACT_ATOMS: atom_id res chain seq x y z
N MET A 1 8.12 1.82 -17.66
CA MET A 1 7.50 2.46 -16.48
C MET A 1 7.32 3.91 -16.86
N GLU A 2 6.08 4.31 -17.14
CA GLU A 2 5.77 5.69 -17.52
C GLU A 2 5.69 6.56 -16.27
N ILE A 3 6.36 7.71 -16.32
CA ILE A 3 6.34 8.75 -15.30
C ILE A 3 5.37 9.83 -15.80
N ILE A 4 4.30 10.05 -15.05
CA ILE A 4 3.29 11.10 -15.27
C ILE A 4 3.67 12.35 -14.45
N GLU A 5 3.22 13.53 -14.86
CA GLU A 5 3.31 14.74 -14.03
C GLU A 5 2.41 14.57 -12.78
N GLY A 6 2.97 13.99 -11.72
CA GLY A 6 2.33 13.82 -10.41
C GLY A 6 2.29 12.37 -9.90
N GLY A 7 1.55 12.16 -8.80
CA GLY A 7 1.36 10.85 -8.18
C GLY A 7 2.54 10.37 -7.30
N VAL A 8 2.44 9.12 -6.83
CA VAL A 8 3.39 8.54 -5.85
C VAL A 8 4.80 8.33 -6.40
N THR A 9 4.97 8.31 -7.73
CA THR A 9 6.28 8.13 -8.40
C THR A 9 6.89 9.45 -8.88
N ALA A 10 6.27 10.59 -8.60
CA ALA A 10 6.86 11.90 -8.92
C ALA A 10 8.10 12.19 -8.07
N ALA A 11 8.11 11.72 -6.82
CA ALA A 11 9.26 11.78 -5.95
C ALA A 11 10.35 10.79 -6.41
N LYS A 12 11.61 11.23 -6.41
CA LYS A 12 12.75 10.39 -6.78
C LYS A 12 12.89 9.21 -5.82
N GLY A 13 13.26 8.04 -6.36
CA GLY A 13 13.47 6.81 -5.58
C GLY A 13 12.20 6.02 -5.30
N PHE A 14 11.03 6.47 -5.77
CA PHE A 14 9.77 5.73 -5.64
C PHE A 14 9.38 5.05 -6.95
N LYS A 15 8.97 3.79 -6.84
CA LYS A 15 8.39 2.97 -7.90
C LYS A 15 6.99 2.55 -7.52
N ALA A 16 6.14 2.34 -8.51
CA ALA A 16 4.81 1.81 -8.27
C ALA A 16 4.43 0.83 -9.38
N ALA A 17 3.65 -0.18 -9.00
CA ALA A 17 3.07 -1.14 -9.92
C ALA A 17 1.65 -1.47 -9.48
N GLY A 18 0.82 -1.85 -10.45
CA GLY A 18 -0.53 -2.36 -10.19
C GLY A 18 -0.87 -3.43 -11.20
N MET A 19 -1.47 -4.52 -10.72
CA MET A 19 -1.77 -5.70 -11.53
C MET A 19 -3.13 -6.30 -11.18
N ALA A 20 -3.63 -7.12 -12.09
CA ALA A 20 -4.79 -7.96 -11.84
C ALA A 20 -4.31 -9.29 -11.25
N ALA A 21 -4.48 -9.46 -9.94
CA ALA A 21 -4.27 -10.73 -9.25
C ALA A 21 -5.53 -11.60 -9.25
N GLY A 22 -6.70 -11.01 -9.56
CA GLY A 22 -7.95 -11.76 -9.73
C GLY A 22 -8.58 -12.19 -8.41
N ILE A 23 -8.43 -11.38 -7.36
CA ILE A 23 -8.99 -11.59 -6.02
C ILE A 23 -10.52 -11.60 -6.08
N LYS A 24 -11.11 -10.54 -6.65
CA LYS A 24 -12.58 -10.42 -6.78
C LYS A 24 -13.05 -10.44 -8.23
N TYR A 25 -12.31 -9.78 -9.12
CA TYR A 25 -12.75 -9.58 -10.50
C TYR A 25 -11.94 -10.45 -11.45
N LYS A 26 -12.62 -11.24 -12.28
CA LYS A 26 -11.99 -12.10 -13.30
C LYS A 26 -11.91 -11.44 -14.69
N ASN A 27 -12.22 -10.15 -14.78
CA ASN A 27 -12.26 -9.37 -16.02
C ASN A 27 -10.98 -8.57 -16.30
N GLY A 28 -9.86 -8.93 -15.65
CA GLY A 28 -8.58 -8.22 -15.80
C GLY A 28 -8.51 -6.85 -15.11
N LYS A 29 -9.52 -6.47 -14.32
CA LYS A 29 -9.43 -5.26 -13.48
C LYS A 29 -8.30 -5.41 -12.46
N LYS A 30 -7.42 -4.41 -12.40
CA LYS A 30 -6.35 -4.35 -11.39
C LYS A 30 -6.94 -4.29 -9.99
N ASP A 31 -6.49 -5.19 -9.13
CA ASP A 31 -6.97 -5.34 -7.76
C ASP A 31 -5.83 -5.51 -6.75
N MET A 32 -4.58 -5.41 -7.21
CA MET A 32 -3.37 -5.31 -6.42
C MET A 32 -2.55 -4.11 -6.85
N ALA A 33 -1.96 -3.42 -5.88
CA ALA A 33 -1.04 -2.32 -6.07
C ALA A 33 0.12 -2.39 -5.07
N MET A 34 1.27 -1.86 -5.48
CA MET A 34 2.42 -1.68 -4.62
C MET A 34 3.08 -0.33 -4.91
N VAL A 35 3.47 0.35 -3.85
CA VAL A 35 4.41 1.48 -3.88
C VAL A 35 5.68 1.03 -3.18
N PHE A 36 6.83 1.25 -3.79
CA PHE A 36 8.13 0.81 -3.31
C PHE A 36 9.11 1.97 -3.31
N SER A 37 9.85 2.11 -2.21
CA SER A 37 11.01 2.99 -2.12
C SER A 37 12.29 2.19 -2.23
N GLU A 38 13.22 2.69 -3.05
CA GLU A 38 14.56 2.12 -3.20
C GLU A 38 15.39 2.18 -1.91
N LYS A 39 14.99 2.99 -0.93
CA LYS A 39 15.62 3.11 0.40
C LYS A 39 14.57 2.99 1.50
N PRO A 40 14.94 2.57 2.73
CA PRO A 40 14.02 2.64 3.87
C PRO A 40 13.48 4.06 4.03
N CYS A 41 12.17 4.19 4.17
CA CYS A 41 11.50 5.47 4.38
C CYS A 41 11.00 5.61 5.79
N VAL A 42 11.09 6.83 6.33
CA VAL A 42 10.32 7.22 7.52
C VAL A 42 8.84 7.07 7.20
N THR A 43 8.12 6.38 8.08
CA THR A 43 6.69 6.12 7.92
C THR A 43 5.88 6.95 8.91
N ALA A 44 4.75 7.48 8.45
CA ALA A 44 3.73 8.07 9.30
C ALA A 44 2.36 7.62 8.79
N GLY A 45 1.41 7.37 9.70
CA GLY A 45 0.10 6.85 9.35
C GLY A 45 -0.96 7.20 10.38
N THR A 46 -2.14 7.54 9.89
CA THR A 46 -3.36 7.64 10.71
C THR A 46 -4.29 6.50 10.35
N PHE A 47 -4.98 5.97 11.35
CA PHE A 47 -5.80 4.77 11.20
C PHE A 47 -7.22 5.02 11.72
N THR A 48 -8.17 4.18 11.30
CA THR A 48 -9.56 4.28 11.75
C THR A 48 -9.68 4.20 13.27
N LEU A 49 -10.63 4.98 13.81
CA LEU A 49 -11.02 4.97 15.23
C LEU A 49 -12.17 3.98 15.51
N ASN A 50 -12.69 3.29 14.49
CA ASN A 50 -13.73 2.29 14.69
C ASN A 50 -13.22 1.18 15.63
N ARG A 51 -14.09 0.74 16.54
CA ARG A 51 -13.82 -0.39 17.44
C ARG A 51 -13.65 -1.71 16.69
N VAL A 52 -14.32 -1.86 15.54
CA VAL A 52 -14.16 -2.99 14.62
C VAL A 52 -13.24 -2.54 13.48
N PHE A 53 -12.07 -3.18 13.35
CA PHE A 53 -11.08 -2.85 12.34
C PHE A 53 -10.44 -4.11 11.76
N ALA A 54 -10.01 -3.99 10.51
CA ALA A 54 -9.44 -5.09 9.76
C ALA A 54 -8.07 -5.51 10.29
N ALA A 55 -7.69 -6.77 10.05
CA ALA A 55 -6.35 -7.27 10.34
C ALA A 55 -5.21 -6.37 9.79
N PRO A 56 -5.25 -5.87 8.53
CA PRO A 56 -4.21 -4.97 8.01
C PRO A 56 -4.07 -3.67 8.81
N VAL A 57 -5.16 -3.11 9.35
CA VAL A 57 -5.08 -1.90 10.19
C VAL A 57 -4.24 -2.16 11.44
N LYS A 58 -4.37 -3.35 12.05
CA LYS A 58 -3.58 -3.73 13.22
C LYS A 58 -2.09 -3.86 12.87
N TRP A 59 -1.81 -4.52 11.75
CA TRP A 59 -0.46 -4.77 11.26
C TRP A 59 0.25 -3.46 10.88
N ASP A 60 -0.42 -2.61 10.11
CA ASP A 60 0.16 -1.34 9.66
C ASP A 60 0.44 -0.40 10.84
N LYS A 61 -0.41 -0.42 11.88
CA LYS A 61 -0.14 0.29 13.16
C LYS A 61 1.17 -0.17 13.80
N SER A 62 1.42 -1.48 13.90
CA SER A 62 2.66 -1.96 14.49
C SER A 62 3.88 -1.57 13.67
N ILE A 63 3.78 -1.62 12.33
CA ILE A 63 4.89 -1.19 11.47
C ILE A 63 5.18 0.30 11.69
N VAL A 64 4.16 1.16 11.60
CA VAL A 64 4.33 2.62 11.71
C VAL A 64 4.85 3.06 13.08
N TYR A 65 4.49 2.36 14.17
CA TYR A 65 4.85 2.77 15.52
C TYR A 65 6.07 2.06 16.11
N SER A 66 6.51 0.95 15.53
CA SER A 66 7.56 0.12 16.12
C SER A 66 8.77 -0.09 15.22
N GLU A 67 8.63 0.11 13.90
CA GLU A 67 9.75 -0.03 12.96
C GLU A 67 10.39 1.33 12.65
N GLU A 68 11.70 1.32 12.40
CA GLU A 68 12.45 2.54 12.06
C GLU A 68 12.13 3.06 10.64
N GLY A 69 11.61 2.19 9.78
CA GLY A 69 11.16 2.56 8.44
C GLY A 69 10.62 1.37 7.65
N ALA A 70 10.07 1.68 6.47
CA ALA A 70 9.53 0.68 5.56
C ALA A 70 9.97 0.93 4.12
N HIS A 71 9.98 -0.13 3.32
CA HIS A 71 10.26 -0.05 1.88
C HIS A 71 9.00 0.03 1.03
N ALA A 72 7.89 -0.55 1.47
CA ALA A 72 6.74 -0.74 0.59
C ALA A 72 5.41 -0.58 1.29
N ILE A 73 4.42 -0.18 0.50
CA ILE A 73 3.01 -0.28 0.82
C ILE A 73 2.41 -1.25 -0.21
N VAL A 74 1.73 -2.29 0.27
CA VAL A 74 1.02 -3.25 -0.58
C VAL A 74 -0.47 -3.11 -0.30
N VAL A 75 -1.26 -2.96 -1.36
CA VAL A 75 -2.69 -2.70 -1.26
C VAL A 75 -3.44 -3.67 -2.16
N ASN A 76 -4.48 -4.30 -1.63
CA ASN A 76 -5.43 -5.06 -2.41
C ASN A 76 -6.81 -4.39 -2.39
N SER A 77 -7.64 -4.73 -3.38
CA SER A 77 -9.06 -4.41 -3.39
C SER A 77 -9.89 -5.67 -3.64
N GLY A 78 -11.16 -5.64 -3.23
CA GLY A 78 -12.09 -6.74 -3.42
C GLY A 78 -12.37 -7.59 -2.18
N VAL A 79 -11.40 -7.73 -1.26
CA VAL A 79 -11.56 -8.38 0.06
C VAL A 79 -10.86 -7.53 1.11
N ALA A 80 -11.59 -7.13 2.16
CA ALA A 80 -11.09 -6.20 3.18
C ALA A 80 -10.14 -6.86 4.19
N ASN A 81 -10.20 -8.19 4.33
CA ASN A 81 -9.58 -8.93 5.44
C ASN A 81 -10.00 -8.34 6.81
N ALA A 82 -11.30 -8.11 6.93
CA ALA A 82 -11.97 -7.44 8.05
C ALA A 82 -13.10 -8.31 8.58
#